data_AF-A0A1W1VHC6-F1
#
_entry.id   AF-A0A1W1VHC6-F1
#
_cell.length_a   1.000
_cell.length_b   1.000
_cell.length_c   1.000
_cell.angle_alpha   90.00
_cell.angle_beta   90.00
_cell.angle_gamma   90.00
#
_symmetry.space_group_name_H-M   'P 1'
#
loop_
_entity.id
_entity.type
_entity.pdbx_description
1 polymer ?
#
loop_
_entity_poly.entity_id
_entity_poly.type
_entity_poly.pdbx_seq_one_letter_code
_entity_poly.pdbx_strand_id
1 'polypeptide(L)'
;MKNNLKLGIIVFISLLIPLGIQTFFKKQSVIENTVIMNMFWIFANFLFISTVDELFGEYAKVAKLKSLKINSLNYIVKILVYVVFLIFLNLYLVRTLYLPEHKLLTALTNPLIVSLILVVFLVNLLSGLFENKEESKDVNVYTFSNKNSFRTGRDTFNTAGGTYEDGFVLGNLAIPYDSIKSIYTDKDNSIVIKGKKEDGAYRIAIDSEKTINFFKSLLNIAIEESKVDSKIVKIK
;
A
#
# COMPACT_ATOMS: atom_id res chain seq x y z
N MET A 1 -20.65 2.41 11.68
CA MET A 1 -20.42 3.49 12.68
C MET A 1 -18.93 3.80 12.89
N LYS A 2 -18.04 2.81 13.10
CA LYS A 2 -16.57 3.04 13.22
C LYS A 2 -15.91 3.67 11.97
N ASN A 3 -16.26 3.24 10.75
CA ASN A 3 -15.70 3.81 9.52
C ASN A 3 -16.10 5.28 9.30
N ASN A 4 -17.33 5.67 9.63
CA ASN A 4 -17.79 7.05 9.45
C ASN A 4 -17.11 8.02 10.43
N LEU A 5 -16.87 7.56 11.68
CA LEU A 5 -16.11 8.33 12.66
C LEU A 5 -14.65 8.50 12.22
N LYS A 6 -14.03 7.44 11.71
CA LYS A 6 -12.66 7.46 11.20
C LYS A 6 -12.49 8.43 10.04
N LEU A 7 -13.40 8.37 9.06
CA LEU A 7 -13.44 9.31 7.95
C LEU A 7 -13.61 10.76 8.43
N GLY A 8 -14.52 10.99 9.39
CA GLY A 8 -14.76 12.30 9.99
C GLY A 8 -13.52 12.90 10.66
N ILE A 9 -12.75 12.07 11.39
CA ILE A 9 -11.48 12.48 12.02
C ILE A 9 -10.45 12.87 10.96
N ILE A 10 -10.31 12.06 9.89
CA ILE A 10 -9.36 12.36 8.81
C ILE A 10 -9.70 13.69 8.13
N VAL A 11 -10.97 13.91 7.79
CA VAL A 11 -11.44 15.19 7.22
C VAL A 11 -11.14 16.35 8.17
N PHE A 12 -11.41 16.17 9.47
CA PHE A 12 -11.19 17.21 10.46
C PHE A 12 -9.70 17.57 10.62
N ILE A 13 -8.80 16.59 10.68
CA ILE A 13 -7.35 16.82 10.74
C ILE A 13 -6.87 17.54 9.48
N SER A 14 -7.33 17.12 8.30
CA SER A 14 -6.98 17.74 7.02
C SER A 14 -7.42 19.20 6.92
N LEU A 15 -8.52 19.58 7.59
CA LEU A 15 -8.98 20.96 7.71
C LEU A 15 -8.17 21.76 8.75
N LEU A 16 -7.89 21.14 9.90
CA LEU A 16 -7.20 21.80 11.01
C LEU A 16 -5.78 22.23 10.64
N ILE A 17 -5.04 21.45 9.85
CA ILE A 17 -3.65 21.78 9.53
C ILE A 17 -3.57 23.13 8.78
N PRO A 18 -4.24 23.32 7.62
CA PRO A 18 -4.18 24.60 6.91
C PRO A 18 -4.80 25.76 7.69
N LEU A 19 -5.94 25.54 8.36
CA LEU A 19 -6.64 26.58 9.13
C LEU A 19 -5.85 27.04 10.36
N GLY A 20 -5.22 26.10 11.08
CA GLY A 20 -4.39 26.39 12.24
C GLY A 20 -3.16 27.21 11.84
N ILE A 21 -2.50 26.84 10.73
CA ILE A 21 -1.35 27.58 10.20
C ILE A 21 -1.78 28.96 9.71
N GLN A 22 -2.89 29.07 8.99
CA GLN A 22 -3.43 30.36 8.55
C GLN A 22 -3.71 31.30 9.73
N THR A 23 -4.26 30.75 10.82
CA THR A 23 -4.54 31.52 12.04
C THR A 23 -3.26 32.00 12.71
N PHE A 24 -2.22 31.15 12.76
CA PHE A 24 -0.92 31.49 13.32
C PHE A 24 -0.20 32.59 12.53
N PHE A 25 -0.28 32.55 11.19
CA PHE A 25 0.40 33.51 10.30
C PHE A 25 -0.51 34.64 9.78
N LYS A 26 -1.66 34.88 10.41
CA LYS A 26 -2.69 35.86 9.98
C LYS A 26 -2.18 37.29 9.71
N LYS A 27 -1.01 37.65 10.25
CA LYS A 27 -0.39 38.98 10.12
C LYS A 27 0.62 39.12 8.96
N GLN A 28 0.93 38.03 8.25
CA GLN A 28 1.84 38.08 7.10
C GLN A 28 1.08 38.39 5.82
N SER A 29 1.76 39.05 4.86
CA SER A 29 1.19 39.37 3.54
C SER A 29 0.89 38.08 2.80
N VAL A 30 -0.40 37.74 2.74
CA VAL A 30 -0.86 36.52 2.08
C VAL A 30 -0.84 36.74 0.57
N ILE A 31 -0.25 35.81 -0.17
CA ILE A 31 -0.22 35.83 -1.65
C ILE A 31 -1.64 35.69 -2.21
N GLU A 32 -1.94 36.35 -3.34
CA GLU A 32 -3.19 36.17 -4.10
C GLU A 32 -3.47 34.68 -4.40
N ASN A 33 -4.75 34.30 -4.54
CA ASN A 33 -5.23 32.91 -4.66
C ASN A 33 -5.13 31.99 -3.42
N THR A 34 -5.07 32.57 -2.21
CA THR A 34 -4.97 31.80 -0.96
C THR A 34 -6.10 30.79 -0.74
N VAL A 35 -7.33 31.13 -1.14
CA VAL A 35 -8.51 30.26 -0.93
C VAL A 35 -8.36 28.97 -1.73
N ILE A 36 -8.00 29.05 -3.02
CA ILE A 36 -7.81 27.89 -3.89
C ILE A 36 -6.65 27.03 -3.39
N MET A 37 -5.53 27.67 -3.01
CA MET A 37 -4.37 26.95 -2.47
C MET A 37 -4.67 26.25 -1.15
N ASN A 38 -5.46 26.87 -0.25
CA ASN A 38 -5.90 26.23 0.98
C ASN A 38 -6.86 25.06 0.71
N MET A 39 -7.79 25.19 -0.25
CA MET A 39 -8.66 24.06 -0.63
C MET A 39 -7.85 22.89 -1.19
N PHE A 40 -6.88 23.16 -2.07
CA PHE A 40 -5.96 22.15 -2.58
C PHE A 40 -5.16 21.50 -1.45
N TRP A 41 -4.69 22.28 -0.49
CA TRP A 41 -3.95 21.79 0.66
C TRP A 41 -4.79 20.82 1.51
N ILE A 42 -6.02 21.22 1.85
CA ILE A 42 -6.97 20.38 2.59
C ILE A 42 -7.21 19.06 1.84
N PHE A 43 -7.48 19.15 0.54
CA PHE A 43 -7.76 17.98 -0.28
C PHE A 43 -6.56 17.03 -0.37
N ALA A 44 -5.37 17.57 -0.57
CA ALA A 44 -4.16 16.76 -0.60
C ALA A 44 -3.89 16.10 0.76
N ASN A 45 -4.00 16.83 1.88
CA ASN A 45 -3.90 16.23 3.22
C ASN A 45 -4.91 15.08 3.39
N PHE A 46 -6.16 15.28 2.98
CA PHE A 46 -7.19 14.25 3.03
C PHE A 46 -6.80 12.99 2.24
N LEU A 47 -6.35 13.13 1.00
CA LEU A 47 -5.93 12.01 0.17
C LEU A 47 -4.75 11.24 0.78
N PHE A 48 -3.72 11.96 1.21
CA PHE A 48 -2.49 11.35 1.74
C PHE A 48 -2.71 10.71 3.12
N ILE A 49 -3.42 11.38 4.03
CA ILE A 49 -3.74 10.81 5.35
C ILE A 49 -4.64 9.57 5.19
N SER A 50 -5.65 9.62 4.32
CA SER A 50 -6.51 8.45 4.04
C SER A 50 -5.69 7.29 3.48
N THR A 51 -4.75 7.56 2.58
CA THR A 51 -3.90 6.52 1.99
C THR A 51 -2.95 5.91 3.02
N VAL A 52 -2.32 6.73 3.87
CA VAL A 52 -1.44 6.26 4.96
C VAL A 52 -2.24 5.39 5.93
N ASP A 53 -3.43 5.83 6.31
CA ASP A 53 -4.31 5.11 7.22
C ASP A 53 -4.77 3.75 6.66
N GLU A 54 -5.13 3.70 5.38
CA GLU A 54 -5.48 2.46 4.68
C GLU A 54 -4.29 1.48 4.65
N LEU A 55 -3.11 1.96 4.21
CA LEU A 55 -1.89 1.15 4.15
C LEU A 55 -1.48 0.62 5.52
N PHE A 56 -1.57 1.47 6.56
CA PHE A 56 -1.29 1.06 7.93
C PHE A 56 -2.28 0.00 8.41
N GLY A 57 -3.57 0.17 8.11
CA GLY A 57 -4.62 -0.79 8.42
C GLY A 57 -4.37 -2.16 7.81
N GLU A 58 -4.00 -2.22 6.52
CA GLU A 58 -3.68 -3.46 5.84
C GLU A 58 -2.39 -4.10 6.38
N TYR A 59 -1.32 -3.33 6.56
CA TYR A 59 -0.07 -3.85 7.11
C TYR A 59 -0.24 -4.38 8.54
N ALA A 60 -1.02 -3.69 9.37
CA ALA A 60 -1.30 -4.12 10.74
C ALA A 60 -2.04 -5.46 10.80
N LYS A 61 -2.79 -5.86 9.76
CA LYS A 61 -3.38 -7.21 9.68
C LYS A 61 -2.29 -8.26 9.47
N VAL A 62 -1.37 -8.01 8.53
CA VAL A 62 -0.25 -8.93 8.23
C VAL A 62 0.71 -9.03 9.41
N ALA A 63 1.05 -7.92 10.04
CA ALA A 63 2.01 -7.86 11.16
C ALA A 63 1.55 -8.63 12.41
N LYS A 64 0.25 -8.93 12.54
CA LYS A 64 -0.30 -9.72 13.66
C LYS A 64 -0.19 -11.23 13.46
N LEU A 65 0.18 -11.69 12.28
CA LEU A 65 0.31 -13.12 11.99
C LEU A 65 1.48 -13.71 12.79
N LYS A 66 1.26 -14.89 13.38
CA LYS A 66 2.25 -15.54 14.24
C LYS A 66 3.42 -16.08 13.40
N SER A 67 4.64 -15.93 13.91
CA SER A 67 5.88 -16.39 13.27
C SER A 67 6.05 -15.88 11.81
N LEU A 68 5.66 -14.63 11.57
CA LEU A 68 5.71 -13.99 10.25
C LEU A 68 7.14 -13.89 9.70
N LYS A 69 7.36 -14.43 8.50
CA LYS A 69 8.60 -14.38 7.72
C LYS A 69 8.34 -13.69 6.38
N ILE A 70 8.40 -12.36 6.38
CA ILE A 70 8.25 -11.52 5.18
C ILE A 70 9.36 -10.48 5.10
N ASN A 71 9.58 -9.93 3.91
CA ASN A 71 10.38 -8.72 3.76
C ASN A 71 9.55 -7.48 4.18
N SER A 72 9.58 -7.17 5.48
CA SER A 72 8.84 -6.04 6.07
C SER A 72 9.26 -4.67 5.52
N LEU A 73 10.46 -4.58 4.93
CA LEU A 73 10.97 -3.33 4.36
C LEU A 73 10.07 -2.79 3.24
N ASN A 74 9.45 -3.67 2.45
CA ASN A 74 8.51 -3.25 1.40
C ASN A 74 7.30 -2.48 1.96
N TYR A 75 6.77 -2.91 3.11
CA TYR A 75 5.60 -2.29 3.74
C TYR A 75 6.00 -0.99 4.43
N ILE A 76 7.12 -1.01 5.15
CA ILE A 76 7.65 0.15 5.89
C ILE A 76 8.01 1.27 4.92
N VAL A 77 8.77 0.97 3.85
CA VAL A 77 9.16 1.97 2.84
C VAL A 77 7.91 2.55 2.19
N LYS A 78 6.90 1.72 1.87
CA LYS A 78 5.66 2.20 1.28
C LYS A 78 4.98 3.24 2.17
N ILE A 79 4.76 2.94 3.45
CA ILE A 79 4.16 3.89 4.40
C ILE A 79 5.04 5.14 4.59
N LEU A 80 6.34 4.95 4.80
CA LEU A 80 7.29 6.03 5.08
C LEU A 80 7.33 7.05 3.93
N VAL A 81 7.30 6.58 2.68
CA VAL A 81 7.29 7.43 1.49
C VAL A 81 6.05 8.33 1.46
N TYR A 82 4.86 7.82 1.77
CA TYR A 82 3.65 8.64 1.85
C TYR A 82 3.72 9.65 3.01
N VAL A 83 4.26 9.26 4.17
CA VAL A 83 4.42 10.16 5.33
C VAL A 83 5.42 11.28 5.05
N VAL A 84 6.58 10.96 4.48
CA VAL A 84 7.60 11.95 4.09
C VAL A 84 7.04 12.90 3.05
N PHE A 85 6.31 12.39 2.05
CA PHE A 85 5.66 13.23 1.04
C PHE A 85 4.62 14.18 1.65
N LEU A 86 3.81 13.69 2.60
CA LEU A 86 2.83 14.49 3.32
C LEU A 86 3.50 15.62 4.12
N ILE A 87 4.57 15.32 4.86
CA ILE A 87 5.34 16.33 5.60
C ILE A 87 5.91 17.37 4.63
N PHE A 88 6.54 16.91 3.56
CA PHE A 88 7.11 17.76 2.52
C PHE A 88 6.06 18.72 1.92
N LEU A 89 4.89 18.19 1.53
CA LEU A 89 3.79 18.97 0.96
C LEU A 89 3.33 20.08 1.91
N ASN A 90 3.18 19.76 3.20
CA ASN A 90 2.80 20.74 4.22
C ASN A 90 3.86 21.83 4.36
N LEU A 91 5.15 21.47 4.44
CA LEU A 91 6.24 22.45 4.51
C LEU A 91 6.34 23.32 3.25
N TYR A 92 6.11 22.73 2.07
CA TYR A 92 6.07 23.45 0.80
C TYR A 92 4.98 24.50 0.77
N LEU A 93 3.76 24.15 1.21
CA LEU A 93 2.63 25.08 1.23
C LEU A 93 2.78 26.17 2.31
N VAL A 94 3.33 25.82 3.49
CA VAL A 94 3.70 26.81 4.52
C VAL A 94 4.69 27.84 3.98
N ARG A 95 5.77 27.38 3.33
CA ARG A 95 6.76 28.26 2.72
C ARG A 95 6.11 29.14 1.66
N THR A 96 5.35 28.54 0.76
CA THR A 96 4.81 29.23 -0.40
C THR A 96 3.82 30.32 0.02
N LEU A 97 2.94 30.04 0.98
CA LEU A 97 1.85 30.96 1.34
C LEU A 97 2.22 31.98 2.43
N TYR A 98 3.14 31.64 3.33
CA TYR A 98 3.41 32.44 4.54
C TYR A 98 4.88 32.81 4.71
N LEU A 99 5.81 31.89 4.43
CA LEU A 99 7.24 32.05 4.74
C LEU A 99 8.17 31.90 3.51
N PRO A 100 8.01 32.73 2.45
CA PRO A 100 8.73 32.52 1.18
C PRO A 100 10.25 32.68 1.32
N GLU A 101 10.70 33.54 2.23
CA GLU A 101 12.11 33.87 2.44
C GLU A 101 12.80 33.00 3.52
N HIS A 102 12.10 32.05 4.14
CA HIS A 102 12.66 31.27 5.23
C HIS A 102 13.71 30.28 4.75
N LYS A 103 14.99 30.56 5.05
CA LYS A 103 16.18 29.82 4.54
C LYS A 103 16.07 28.30 4.65
N LEU A 104 15.68 27.78 5.82
CA LEU A 104 15.58 26.33 6.03
C LEU A 104 14.46 25.70 5.17
N LEU A 105 13.30 26.37 5.08
CA LEU A 105 12.18 25.85 4.30
C LEU A 105 12.52 25.91 2.81
N THR A 106 13.19 26.97 2.37
CA THR A 106 13.69 27.11 1.00
C THR A 106 14.69 26.02 0.66
N ALA A 107 15.60 25.66 1.56
CA ALA A 107 16.52 24.54 1.36
C ALA A 107 15.76 23.21 1.21
N LEU A 108 14.84 22.90 2.14
CA LEU A 108 14.07 21.65 2.17
C LEU A 108 13.05 21.52 1.02
N THR A 109 12.66 22.63 0.41
CA THR A 109 11.68 22.67 -0.69
C THR A 109 12.30 23.06 -2.03
N ASN A 110 13.62 22.95 -2.14
CA ASN A 110 14.34 23.17 -3.39
C ASN A 110 13.89 22.14 -4.45
N PRO A 111 13.72 22.54 -5.72
CA PRO A 111 13.36 21.66 -6.83
C PRO A 111 14.13 20.33 -6.89
N LEU A 112 15.43 20.30 -6.56
CA LEU A 112 16.22 19.07 -6.55
C LEU A 112 15.75 18.08 -5.48
N ILE A 113 15.42 18.57 -4.28
CA ILE A 113 14.88 17.75 -3.19
C ILE A 113 13.48 17.27 -3.57
N VAL A 114 12.65 18.13 -4.17
CA VAL A 114 11.31 17.75 -4.66
C VAL A 114 11.43 16.62 -5.67
N SER A 115 12.30 16.76 -6.67
CA SER A 115 12.55 15.75 -7.69
C SER A 115 13.03 14.44 -7.07
N LEU A 116 13.94 14.49 -6.10
CA LEU A 116 14.40 13.29 -5.39
C LEU A 116 13.25 12.58 -4.66
N ILE A 117 12.43 13.33 -3.92
CA ILE A 117 11.26 12.78 -3.21
C ILE A 117 10.28 12.15 -4.19
N LEU A 118 10.01 12.80 -5.32
CA LEU A 118 9.13 12.26 -6.37
C LEU A 118 9.70 11.00 -7.01
N VAL A 119 11.01 10.95 -7.27
CA VAL A 119 11.66 9.73 -7.80
C VAL A 119 11.57 8.59 -6.81
N VAL A 120 11.85 8.83 -5.53
CA VAL A 120 11.68 7.81 -4.47
C VAL A 120 10.22 7.35 -4.40
N PHE A 121 9.27 8.27 -4.53
CA PHE A 121 7.84 7.95 -4.57
C PHE A 121 7.49 7.06 -5.76
N LEU A 122 7.98 7.38 -6.96
CA LEU A 122 7.75 6.58 -8.17
C LEU A 122 8.39 5.18 -8.05
N VAL A 123 9.62 5.07 -7.56
CA VAL A 123 10.29 3.76 -7.34
C VAL A 123 9.51 2.91 -6.35
N ASN A 124 8.97 3.53 -5.30
CA ASN A 124 8.11 2.86 -4.33
C ASN A 124 6.80 2.35 -4.98
N LEU A 125 6.16 3.14 -5.87
CA LEU A 125 4.98 2.69 -6.64
C LEU A 125 5.30 1.55 -7.61
N LEU A 126 6.56 1.35 -7.98
CA LEU A 126 7.00 0.22 -8.83
C LEU A 126 7.42 -1.01 -8.01
N SER A 127 7.45 -0.91 -6.68
CA SER A 127 7.90 -1.96 -5.76
C SER A 127 6.72 -2.62 -5.04
N GLY A 128 6.81 -3.93 -4.83
CA GLY A 128 5.83 -4.72 -4.07
C GLY A 128 4.50 -4.89 -4.81
N LEU A 129 4.23 -6.09 -5.33
CA LEU A 129 2.94 -6.40 -5.94
C LEU A 129 1.91 -6.75 -4.86
N PHE A 130 0.85 -5.96 -4.77
CA PHE A 130 -0.29 -6.17 -3.88
C PHE A 130 -1.51 -6.59 -4.70
N GLU A 131 -2.42 -7.31 -4.04
CA GLU A 131 -3.64 -7.81 -4.63
C GLU A 131 -4.56 -6.68 -5.08
N ASN A 132 -5.22 -6.88 -6.21
CA ASN A 132 -6.47 -6.20 -6.51
C ASN A 132 -7.62 -7.13 -6.13
N LYS A 133 -8.55 -6.66 -5.29
CA LYS A 133 -9.71 -7.43 -4.85
C LYS A 133 -10.92 -7.04 -5.72
N GLU A 134 -11.45 -8.01 -6.44
CA GLU A 134 -12.75 -7.91 -7.07
C GLU A 134 -13.77 -8.72 -6.26
N GLU A 135 -14.73 -8.03 -5.67
CA GLU A 135 -15.84 -8.68 -4.95
C GLU A 135 -16.90 -9.10 -5.97
N SER A 136 -16.93 -10.40 -6.31
CA SER A 136 -18.07 -11.02 -6.96
C SER A 136 -19.00 -11.62 -5.89
N LYS A 137 -20.30 -11.69 -6.18
CA LYS A 137 -21.36 -12.06 -5.21
C LYS A 137 -21.10 -13.38 -4.46
N ASP A 138 -20.35 -14.31 -5.05
CA ASP A 138 -20.15 -15.66 -4.51
C ASP A 138 -18.68 -16.06 -4.29
N VAL A 139 -17.73 -15.30 -4.85
CA VAL A 139 -16.29 -15.63 -4.81
C VAL A 139 -15.46 -14.36 -4.69
N ASN A 140 -14.59 -14.32 -3.68
CA ASN A 140 -13.56 -13.28 -3.56
C ASN A 140 -12.44 -13.55 -4.57
N VAL A 141 -12.26 -12.66 -5.55
CA VAL A 141 -11.21 -12.78 -6.57
C VAL A 141 -10.08 -11.83 -6.24
N TYR A 142 -8.87 -12.39 -6.11
CA TYR A 142 -7.65 -11.64 -5.85
C TYR A 142 -6.70 -11.80 -7.02
N THR A 143 -6.25 -10.70 -7.62
CA THR A 143 -5.36 -10.74 -8.79
C THR A 143 -4.05 -10.03 -8.52
N PHE A 144 -2.94 -10.74 -8.74
CA PHE A 144 -1.57 -10.23 -8.66
C PHE A 144 -1.01 -10.12 -10.08
N SER A 145 -1.15 -8.95 -10.70
CA SER A 145 -0.72 -8.70 -12.08
C SER A 145 0.00 -7.36 -12.23
N ASN A 146 1.05 -7.33 -13.05
CA ASN A 146 1.77 -6.08 -13.41
C ASN A 146 0.92 -5.14 -14.28
N LYS A 147 -0.23 -5.61 -14.78
CA LYS A 147 -1.23 -4.81 -15.48
C LYS A 147 -2.13 -4.00 -14.54
N ASN A 148 -2.07 -4.27 -13.24
CA ASN A 148 -2.85 -3.53 -12.25
C ASN A 148 -2.40 -2.06 -12.14
N SER A 149 -3.20 -1.27 -11.40
CA SER A 149 -2.88 0.13 -11.10
C SER A 149 -1.51 0.25 -10.42
N PHE A 150 -0.77 1.32 -10.68
CA PHE A 150 0.48 1.61 -9.98
C PHE A 150 0.31 1.69 -8.45
N ARG A 151 -0.91 1.96 -7.96
CA ARG A 151 -1.25 1.94 -6.52
C ARG A 151 -1.02 0.56 -5.88
N THR A 152 -1.24 -0.52 -6.63
CA THR A 152 -1.03 -1.90 -6.18
C THR A 152 0.40 -2.39 -6.44
N GLY A 153 1.29 -1.53 -6.94
CA GLY A 153 2.65 -1.91 -7.30
C GLY A 153 2.76 -2.69 -8.61
N ARG A 154 3.99 -2.84 -9.13
CA ARG A 154 4.28 -3.49 -10.43
C ARG A 154 5.35 -4.58 -10.37
N ASP A 155 5.59 -5.16 -9.19
CA ASP A 155 6.55 -6.26 -8.96
C ASP A 155 7.96 -6.03 -9.55
N THR A 156 8.34 -4.79 -9.84
CA THR A 156 9.50 -4.51 -10.70
C THR A 156 10.78 -4.74 -9.90
N PHE A 157 10.86 -4.13 -8.72
CA PHE A 157 12.06 -4.20 -7.88
C PHE A 157 11.97 -5.29 -6.82
N ASN A 158 10.79 -5.56 -6.25
CA ASN A 158 10.62 -6.57 -5.20
C ASN A 158 9.20 -7.13 -5.13
N THR A 159 9.06 -8.34 -4.61
CA THR A 159 7.76 -9.00 -4.37
C THR A 159 7.38 -8.86 -2.90
N ALA A 160 6.12 -8.52 -2.62
CA ALA A 160 5.60 -8.43 -1.25
C ALA A 160 4.95 -9.77 -0.88
N GLY A 161 5.49 -10.45 0.12
CA GLY A 161 4.95 -11.72 0.58
C GLY A 161 5.96 -12.54 1.39
N GLY A 162 5.57 -13.76 1.71
CA GLY A 162 6.34 -14.71 2.50
C GLY A 162 5.46 -15.75 3.16
N THR A 163 5.81 -16.18 4.37
CA THR A 163 5.05 -17.17 5.15
C THR A 163 4.77 -16.69 6.57
N TYR A 164 3.80 -17.31 7.21
CA TYR A 164 3.58 -17.26 8.65
C TYR A 164 3.36 -18.69 9.15
N GLU A 165 3.11 -18.89 10.44
CA GLU A 165 2.99 -20.23 11.05
C GLU A 165 2.03 -21.15 10.27
N ASP A 166 0.84 -20.64 9.95
CA ASP A 166 -0.26 -21.44 9.39
C ASP A 166 -0.53 -21.17 7.91
N GLY A 167 0.33 -20.42 7.19
CA GLY A 167 0.06 -20.15 5.78
C GLY A 167 1.04 -19.27 5.02
N PHE A 168 0.62 -18.88 3.81
CA PHE A 168 1.34 -17.92 2.96
C PHE A 168 0.84 -16.50 3.18
N VAL A 169 1.70 -15.52 2.87
CA VAL A 169 1.33 -14.12 2.70
C VAL A 169 1.71 -13.70 1.30
N LEU A 170 0.77 -13.12 0.54
CA LEU A 170 1.02 -12.48 -0.75
C LEU A 170 0.41 -11.07 -0.70
N GLY A 171 1.21 -10.03 -0.89
CA GLY A 171 0.76 -8.64 -0.68
C GLY A 171 0.24 -8.45 0.75
N ASN A 172 -1.02 -8.05 0.91
CA ASN A 172 -1.68 -7.98 2.22
C ASN A 172 -2.57 -9.20 2.52
N LEU A 173 -2.62 -10.16 1.60
CA LEU A 173 -3.47 -11.34 1.71
C LEU A 173 -2.78 -12.47 2.47
N ALA A 174 -3.31 -12.81 3.64
CA ALA A 174 -2.95 -14.03 4.37
C ALA A 174 -3.74 -15.24 3.84
N ILE A 175 -3.08 -16.35 3.54
CA ILE A 175 -3.67 -17.56 2.95
C ILE A 175 -3.33 -18.75 3.86
N PRO A 176 -4.23 -19.15 4.77
CA PRO A 176 -4.06 -20.34 5.61
C PRO A 176 -3.89 -21.61 4.76
N TYR A 177 -2.99 -22.51 5.14
CA TYR A 177 -2.74 -23.76 4.41
C TYR A 177 -3.98 -24.66 4.36
N ASP A 178 -4.69 -24.77 5.48
CA ASP A 178 -5.92 -25.57 5.64
C ASP A 178 -7.08 -25.09 4.74
N SER A 179 -7.08 -23.79 4.40
CA SER A 179 -8.10 -23.19 3.54
C SER A 179 -7.92 -23.50 2.06
N ILE A 180 -6.74 -24.00 1.65
CA ILE A 180 -6.38 -24.27 0.26
C ILE A 180 -6.98 -25.59 -0.21
N LYS A 181 -7.77 -25.54 -1.27
CA LYS A 181 -8.36 -26.73 -1.91
C LYS A 181 -7.57 -27.19 -3.13
N SER A 182 -7.03 -26.27 -3.90
CA SER A 182 -6.21 -26.60 -5.06
C SER A 182 -5.30 -25.44 -5.47
N ILE A 183 -4.15 -25.81 -6.03
CA ILE A 183 -3.18 -24.91 -6.64
C ILE A 183 -2.86 -25.47 -8.03
N TYR A 184 -2.98 -24.68 -9.08
CA TYR A 184 -2.72 -25.16 -10.44
C TYR A 184 -2.24 -24.06 -11.39
N THR A 185 -1.56 -24.44 -12.46
CA THR A 185 -1.22 -23.53 -13.57
C THR A 185 -2.40 -23.41 -14.53
N ASP A 186 -2.86 -22.19 -14.79
CA ASP A 186 -3.92 -21.91 -15.79
C ASP A 186 -3.34 -21.90 -17.22
N LYS A 187 -4.21 -21.76 -18.22
CA LYS A 187 -3.83 -21.76 -19.65
C LYS A 187 -2.83 -20.65 -20.01
N ASP A 188 -2.87 -19.54 -19.30
CA ASP A 188 -2.02 -18.37 -19.53
C ASP A 188 -0.70 -18.42 -18.72
N ASN A 189 -0.30 -19.60 -18.24
CA ASN A 189 0.84 -19.82 -17.34
C ASN A 189 0.75 -19.09 -15.98
N SER A 190 -0.41 -18.55 -15.62
CA SER A 190 -0.65 -17.99 -14.30
C SER A 190 -0.84 -19.09 -13.26
N ILE A 191 -0.47 -18.81 -12.01
CA ILE A 191 -0.77 -19.69 -10.87
C ILE A 191 -2.14 -19.30 -10.31
N VAL A 192 -3.02 -20.29 -10.17
CA VAL A 192 -4.33 -20.12 -9.56
C VAL A 192 -4.41 -20.93 -8.27
N ILE A 193 -4.80 -20.27 -7.19
CA ILE A 193 -5.07 -20.86 -5.88
C ILE A 193 -6.57 -20.76 -5.62
N LYS A 194 -7.22 -21.88 -5.28
CA LYS A 194 -8.63 -21.90 -4.87
C LYS A 194 -8.75 -22.43 -3.46
N GLY A 195 -9.68 -21.86 -2.71
CA GLY A 195 -9.96 -22.30 -1.36
C GLY A 195 -11.25 -21.74 -0.80
N LYS A 196 -11.45 -21.92 0.50
CA LYS A 196 -12.60 -21.40 1.23
C LYS A 196 -12.18 -20.96 2.63
N LYS A 197 -12.57 -19.76 3.03
CA LYS A 197 -12.42 -19.21 4.39
C LYS A 197 -13.79 -18.89 4.98
N GLU A 198 -13.80 -18.34 6.19
CA GLU A 198 -15.02 -17.88 6.88
C GLU A 198 -15.85 -16.90 6.04
N ASP A 199 -15.20 -16.05 5.23
CA ASP A 199 -15.82 -15.04 4.37
C ASP A 199 -16.25 -15.55 2.99
N GLY A 200 -16.10 -16.86 2.72
CA GLY A 200 -16.57 -17.50 1.49
C GLY A 200 -15.49 -18.19 0.68
N ALA A 201 -15.85 -18.58 -0.55
CA ALA A 201 -14.89 -19.13 -1.49
C ALA A 201 -13.96 -18.04 -2.01
N TYR A 202 -12.71 -18.38 -2.26
CA TYR A 202 -11.74 -17.46 -2.85
C TYR A 202 -11.02 -18.07 -4.06
N ARG A 203 -10.64 -17.20 -4.98
CA ARG A 203 -9.74 -17.50 -6.11
C ARG A 203 -8.64 -16.45 -6.13
N ILE A 204 -7.39 -16.88 -6.11
CA ILE A 204 -6.23 -16.02 -6.25
C ILE A 204 -5.59 -16.35 -7.60
N ALA A 205 -5.37 -15.36 -8.44
CA ALA A 205 -4.65 -15.47 -9.71
C ALA A 205 -3.34 -14.68 -9.62
N ILE A 206 -2.23 -15.33 -9.96
CA ILE A 206 -0.89 -14.75 -9.94
C ILE A 206 -0.34 -14.82 -11.36
N ASP A 207 -0.19 -13.66 -11.99
CA ASP A 207 0.21 -13.52 -13.39
C ASP A 207 1.62 -12.92 -13.55
N SER A 208 2.16 -12.29 -12.50
CA SER A 208 3.52 -11.75 -12.55
C SER A 208 4.55 -12.87 -12.46
N GLU A 209 5.41 -13.01 -13.46
CA GLU A 209 6.46 -14.04 -13.51
C GLU A 209 7.34 -14.06 -12.26
N LYS A 210 7.75 -12.88 -11.76
CA LYS A 210 8.57 -12.78 -10.56
C LYS A 210 7.82 -13.25 -9.31
N THR A 211 6.56 -12.84 -9.14
CA THR A 211 5.70 -13.34 -8.05
C THR A 211 5.41 -14.84 -8.20
N ILE A 212 5.24 -15.35 -9.42
CA ILE A 212 5.08 -16.79 -9.71
C ILE A 212 6.30 -17.56 -9.20
N ASN A 213 7.51 -17.13 -9.59
CA ASN A 213 8.75 -17.79 -9.19
C ASN A 213 8.96 -17.72 -7.67
N PHE A 214 8.66 -16.58 -7.07
CA PHE A 214 8.67 -16.40 -5.62
C PHE A 214 7.65 -17.32 -4.92
N PHE A 215 6.43 -17.42 -5.41
CA PHE A 215 5.41 -18.28 -4.82
C PHE A 215 5.77 -19.77 -4.98
N LYS A 216 6.31 -20.18 -6.13
CA LYS A 216 6.81 -21.55 -6.35
C LYS A 216 7.86 -21.95 -5.32
N SER A 217 8.81 -21.06 -5.00
CA SER A 217 9.84 -21.36 -3.99
C SER A 217 9.24 -21.53 -2.59
N LEU A 218 8.31 -20.67 -2.18
CA LEU A 218 7.59 -20.80 -0.92
C LEU A 218 6.76 -22.09 -0.86
N LEU A 219 6.11 -22.45 -1.97
CA LEU A 219 5.28 -23.64 -2.05
C LEU A 219 6.08 -24.92 -1.93
N ASN A 220 7.24 -25.00 -2.58
CA ASN A 220 8.12 -26.17 -2.48
C ASN A 220 8.55 -26.40 -1.03
N ILE A 221 8.97 -25.34 -0.32
CA ILE A 221 9.31 -25.41 1.10
C ILE A 221 8.10 -25.92 1.92
N ALA A 222 6.90 -25.40 1.66
CA ALA A 222 5.70 -25.82 2.39
C ALA A 222 5.32 -27.30 2.11
N ILE A 223 5.59 -27.81 0.91
CA ILE A 223 5.39 -29.24 0.58
C ILE A 223 6.44 -30.10 1.30
N GLU A 224 7.72 -29.69 1.28
CA GLU A 224 8.81 -30.39 1.98
C GLU A 224 8.54 -30.46 3.49
N GLU A 225 8.02 -29.39 4.08
CA GLU A 225 7.61 -29.31 5.49
C GLU A 225 6.26 -30.00 5.78
N SER A 226 5.63 -30.66 4.80
CA SER A 226 4.33 -31.32 4.93
C SER A 226 3.18 -30.42 5.38
N LYS A 227 3.29 -29.11 5.14
CA LYS A 227 2.24 -28.11 5.43
C LYS A 227 1.19 -28.03 4.33
N VAL A 228 1.55 -28.42 3.11
CA VAL A 228 0.67 -28.49 1.94
C VAL A 228 0.78 -29.87 1.30
N ASP A 229 -0.36 -30.52 1.05
CA ASP A 229 -0.40 -31.81 0.36
C ASP A 229 -0.02 -31.63 -1.13
N SER A 230 1.00 -32.37 -1.60
CA SER A 230 1.42 -32.33 -3.00
C SER A 230 0.31 -32.76 -3.97
N LYS A 231 -0.68 -33.54 -3.53
CA LYS A 231 -1.81 -33.98 -4.36
C LYS A 231 -2.72 -32.84 -4.80
N ILE A 232 -2.80 -31.76 -4.02
CA ILE A 232 -3.61 -30.58 -4.35
C ILE A 232 -2.87 -29.59 -5.25
N VAL A 233 -1.60 -29.86 -5.59
CA VAL A 233 -0.72 -29.00 -6.38
C VAL A 233 -0.52 -29.58 -7.78
N LYS A 234 -0.88 -28.81 -8.81
CA LYS A 234 -0.79 -29.16 -10.24
C LYS A 234 -0.14 -28.02 -11.03
N ILE A 235 1.11 -27.75 -10.71
CA ILE A 235 1.90 -26.66 -11.31
C ILE A 235 2.89 -27.24 -12.30
N LYS A 236 3.03 -26.60 -13.47
CA LYS A 236 4.07 -26.92 -14.47
C LYS A 236 5.38 -26.18 -14.21
#